data_AF-A0A9P0YHJ9-F1
#
_entry.id   AF-A0A9P0YHJ9-F1
#
_cell.length_a   1.000
_cell.length_b   1.000
_cell.length_c   1.000
_cell.angle_alpha   90.00
_cell.angle_beta   90.00
_cell.angle_gamma   90.00
#
_symmetry.space_group_name_H-M   'P 1'
#
loop_
_entity.id
_entity.type
_entity.pdbx_description
1 polymer ?
#
loop_
_entity_poly.entity_id
_entity_poly.type
_entity_poly.pdbx_seq_one_letter_code
_entity_poly.pdbx_strand_id
1 'polypeptide(L)'
;MAVVVKFVNDNGTVIERFLGLIHVVDTTALSLKSAVDDFFSKHGLSISKLRGQGYDGASNMRGELNGLKTLILNENPCARYIHYFAHQLQLTIVSISMVNHFLSDFFEFLSMITNMVGASCKRKDEFRQIQEEKLVEMLEKGEIETGRGLNQECSLAQPGATRWGSHYTTILRLLLLWSPTLEVLGHRQNSNGDGQSFQ
;
A
#
# COMPACT_ATOMS: atom_id res chain seq x y z
N MET A 1 2.06 4.32 -12.93
CA MET A 1 3.03 3.20 -13.00
C MET A 1 4.44 3.73 -12.82
N ALA A 2 5.25 3.14 -11.94
CA ALA A 2 6.67 3.51 -11.80
C ALA A 2 7.54 2.62 -12.69
N VAL A 3 8.56 3.19 -13.33
CA VAL A 3 9.50 2.44 -14.16
C VAL A 3 10.90 2.49 -13.58
N VAL A 4 11.46 1.32 -13.35
CA VAL A 4 12.82 1.10 -12.86
C VAL A 4 13.49 0.12 -13.82
N VAL A 5 14.72 0.44 -14.26
CA VAL A 5 15.52 -0.44 -15.11
C VAL A 5 16.70 -1.00 -14.34
N LYS A 6 17.02 -2.27 -14.61
CA LYS A 6 18.24 -2.94 -14.16
C LYS A 6 19.09 -3.29 -15.36
N PHE A 7 20.35 -2.91 -15.32
CA PHE A 7 21.31 -3.24 -16.38
C PHE A 7 22.69 -3.49 -15.79
N VAL A 8 23.57 -4.10 -16.59
CA VAL A 8 24.98 -4.30 -16.23
C VAL A 8 25.79 -3.23 -16.96
N ASN A 9 26.63 -2.49 -16.22
CA ASN A 9 27.51 -1.49 -16.82
C ASN A 9 28.79 -2.14 -17.39
N ASP A 10 29.66 -1.33 -17.99
CA ASP A 10 30.91 -1.81 -18.61
C ASP A 10 31.87 -2.48 -17.62
N ASN A 11 31.72 -2.21 -16.32
CA ASN A 11 32.49 -2.83 -15.24
C ASN A 11 31.87 -4.14 -14.73
N GLY A 12 30.83 -4.66 -15.38
CA GLY A 12 30.14 -5.88 -14.94
C GLY A 12 29.27 -5.69 -13.69
N THR A 13 29.03 -4.45 -13.26
CA THR A 13 28.23 -4.15 -12.05
C THR A 13 26.76 -4.00 -12.40
N VAL A 14 25.88 -4.61 -11.60
CA VAL A 14 24.43 -4.42 -11.70
C VAL A 14 24.05 -3.04 -11.18
N ILE A 15 23.40 -2.24 -12.02
CA ILE A 15 22.90 -0.91 -11.71
C ILE A 15 21.38 -0.92 -11.79
N GLU A 16 20.73 -0.39 -10.76
CA GLU A 16 19.29 -0.10 -10.73
C GLU A 16 19.07 1.41 -10.89
N ARG A 17 18.21 1.82 -11.82
CA ARG A 17 17.85 3.23 -12.05
C ARG A 17 16.35 3.40 -12.12
N PHE A 18 15.81 4.24 -11.23
CA PHE A 18 14.48 4.80 -11.41
C PHE A 18 14.48 5.76 -12.59
N LEU A 19 13.58 5.56 -13.55
CA LEU A 19 13.47 6.39 -14.74
C LEU A 19 12.31 7.38 -14.66
N GLY A 20 11.24 7.04 -13.94
CA GLY A 20 10.12 7.96 -13.78
C GLY A 20 8.79 7.32 -13.40
N LEU A 21 7.78 8.19 -13.30
CA LEU A 21 6.38 7.82 -13.15
C LEU A 21 5.64 8.09 -14.46
N ILE A 22 4.85 7.11 -14.87
CA ILE A 22 3.93 7.19 -16.01
C ILE A 22 2.51 7.27 -15.46
N HIS A 23 1.77 8.29 -15.88
CA HIS A 23 0.33 8.29 -15.70
C HIS A 23 -0.31 7.35 -16.73
N VAL A 24 -1.14 6.43 -16.27
CA VAL A 24 -1.89 5.51 -17.12
C VAL A 24 -3.38 5.74 -16.87
N VAL A 25 -4.14 5.85 -17.96
CA VAL A 25 -5.58 6.20 -17.90
C VAL A 25 -6.39 5.06 -17.29
N ASP A 26 -5.97 3.82 -17.55
CA ASP A 26 -6.54 2.61 -16.98
C ASP A 26 -5.43 1.56 -16.76
N THR A 27 -5.79 0.45 -16.13
CA THR A 27 -4.87 -0.64 -15.79
C THR A 27 -5.07 -1.89 -16.65
N THR A 28 -5.70 -1.76 -17.83
CA THR A 28 -5.76 -2.86 -18.79
C THR A 28 -4.37 -3.16 -19.33
N ALA A 29 -4.11 -4.42 -19.70
CA ALA A 29 -2.80 -4.81 -20.19
C ALA A 29 -2.37 -4.04 -21.44
N LEU A 30 -3.31 -3.70 -22.33
CA LEU A 30 -3.04 -2.92 -23.54
C LEU A 30 -2.63 -1.48 -23.22
N SER A 31 -3.37 -0.82 -22.33
CA SER A 31 -3.05 0.55 -21.86
C SER A 31 -1.68 0.59 -21.19
N LEU A 32 -1.39 -0.42 -20.35
CA LEU A 32 -0.08 -0.57 -19.72
C LEU A 32 1.04 -0.83 -20.75
N LYS A 33 0.81 -1.67 -21.76
CA LYS A 33 1.79 -1.96 -22.82
C LYS A 33 2.10 -0.71 -23.63
N SER A 34 1.08 0.01 -24.10
CA SER A 34 1.25 1.28 -24.83
C SER A 34 2.05 2.28 -24.00
N ALA A 35 1.72 2.42 -22.71
CA ALA A 35 2.43 3.31 -21.81
C ALA A 35 3.91 2.93 -21.63
N VAL A 36 4.23 1.64 -21.58
CA VAL A 36 5.62 1.15 -21.55
C VAL A 36 6.33 1.48 -22.86
N ASP A 37 5.70 1.25 -24.01
CA ASP A 37 6.29 1.50 -25.33
C ASP A 37 6.59 2.97 -25.57
N ASP A 38 5.63 3.84 -25.25
CA ASP A 38 5.78 5.28 -25.35
C ASP A 38 6.89 5.78 -24.44
N PHE A 39 6.95 5.26 -23.20
CA PHE A 39 7.98 5.62 -22.25
C PHE A 39 9.37 5.15 -22.70
N PHE A 40 9.49 3.93 -23.21
CA PHE A 40 10.75 3.40 -23.70
C PHE A 40 11.23 4.20 -24.90
N SER A 41 10.34 4.46 -25.86
CA SER A 41 10.62 5.27 -27.05
C SER A 41 11.10 6.68 -26.69
N LYS A 42 10.41 7.34 -25.73
CA LYS A 42 10.79 8.66 -25.22
C LYS A 42 12.20 8.71 -24.62
N HIS A 43 12.66 7.60 -24.04
CA HIS A 43 13.99 7.50 -23.42
C HIS A 43 15.03 6.83 -24.34
N GLY A 44 14.72 6.62 -25.63
CA GLY A 44 15.61 5.97 -26.58
C GLY A 44 15.89 4.49 -26.24
N LEU A 45 15.01 3.87 -25.46
CA LEU A 45 15.07 2.46 -25.10
C LEU A 45 14.24 1.64 -26.08
N SER A 46 14.61 0.38 -26.26
CA SER A 46 13.90 -0.55 -27.13
C SER A 46 13.49 -1.80 -26.37
N ILE A 47 12.23 -2.23 -26.55
CA ILE A 47 11.74 -3.50 -26.03
C ILE A 47 12.56 -4.67 -26.55
N SER A 48 13.09 -4.61 -27.77
CA SER A 48 13.96 -5.67 -28.33
C SER A 48 15.25 -5.92 -27.53
N LYS A 49 15.71 -4.93 -26.75
CA LYS A 49 16.88 -5.04 -25.87
C LYS A 49 16.52 -5.50 -24.45
N LEU A 50 15.23 -5.57 -24.12
CA LEU A 50 14.76 -6.03 -22.82
C LEU A 50 15.10 -7.52 -22.62
N ARG A 51 15.64 -7.87 -21.46
CA ARG A 51 15.98 -9.27 -21.12
C ARG A 51 15.19 -9.83 -19.95
N GLY A 52 14.49 -8.96 -19.23
CA GLY A 52 13.62 -9.36 -18.13
C GLY A 52 12.56 -8.31 -17.88
N GLN A 53 11.43 -8.76 -17.36
CA GLN A 53 10.32 -7.93 -16.93
C GLN A 53 9.87 -8.40 -15.54
N GLY A 54 9.78 -7.48 -14.57
CA GLY A 54 9.53 -7.81 -13.18
C GLY A 54 8.42 -6.94 -12.58
N TYR A 55 7.32 -7.56 -12.20
CA TYR A 55 6.17 -6.91 -11.57
C TYR A 55 5.25 -7.95 -10.88
N ASP A 56 4.13 -7.48 -10.30
CA ASP A 56 3.22 -8.32 -9.52
C ASP A 56 2.39 -9.29 -10.38
N GLY A 57 1.67 -10.18 -9.70
CA GLY A 57 0.89 -11.25 -10.30
C GLY A 57 -0.54 -10.87 -10.66
N ALA A 58 -0.90 -9.58 -10.69
CA ALA A 58 -2.25 -9.17 -11.07
C ALA A 58 -2.61 -9.69 -12.47
N SER A 59 -3.90 -9.94 -12.72
CA SER A 59 -4.38 -10.56 -13.97
C SER A 59 -3.94 -9.78 -15.22
N ASN A 60 -4.05 -8.46 -15.20
CA ASN A 60 -3.63 -7.59 -16.31
C ASN A 60 -2.10 -7.54 -16.47
N MET A 61 -1.33 -7.95 -15.47
CA MET A 61 0.14 -7.99 -15.50
C MET A 61 0.62 -9.37 -15.98
N ARG A 62 0.27 -10.44 -15.25
CA ARG A 62 0.76 -11.81 -15.45
C ARG A 62 -0.06 -12.65 -16.43
N GLY A 63 -1.28 -12.22 -16.76
CA GLY A 63 -2.27 -13.02 -17.49
C GLY A 63 -1.72 -13.65 -18.78
N GLU A 64 -2.13 -14.90 -19.06
CA GLU A 64 -1.54 -15.71 -20.13
C GLU A 64 -1.99 -15.29 -21.53
N LEU A 65 -3.23 -14.84 -21.70
CA LEU A 65 -3.77 -14.46 -23.01
C LEU A 65 -3.60 -12.97 -23.29
N ASN A 66 -3.97 -12.13 -22.32
CA ASN A 66 -4.04 -10.67 -22.46
C ASN A 66 -3.36 -9.97 -21.28
N GLY A 67 -2.33 -10.55 -20.67
CA GLY A 67 -1.52 -9.87 -19.67
C GLY A 67 -0.38 -9.09 -20.31
N LEU A 68 0.08 -8.03 -19.65
CA LEU A 68 1.27 -7.26 -20.06
C LEU A 68 2.48 -8.16 -20.33
N LYS A 69 2.65 -9.20 -19.51
CA LYS A 69 3.66 -10.25 -19.65
C LYS A 69 3.62 -10.85 -21.04
N THR A 70 2.46 -11.34 -21.44
CA THR A 70 2.26 -12.03 -22.72
C THR A 70 2.48 -11.05 -23.87
N LEU A 71 1.96 -9.83 -23.77
CA LEU A 71 2.15 -8.81 -24.80
C LEU A 71 3.64 -8.50 -25.03
N ILE A 72 4.42 -8.32 -23.97
CA ILE A 72 5.87 -8.08 -24.08
C ILE A 72 6.61 -9.32 -24.60
N LEU A 73 6.23 -10.53 -24.16
CA LEU A 73 6.86 -11.78 -24.62
C LEU A 73 6.60 -12.07 -26.10
N ASN A 74 5.42 -11.72 -26.61
CA ASN A 74 5.09 -11.88 -28.02
C ASN A 74 5.96 -11.00 -28.93
N GLU A 75 6.34 -9.81 -28.45
CA GLU A 75 7.24 -8.91 -29.18
C GLU A 75 8.72 -9.28 -28.98
N ASN A 76 9.10 -9.67 -27.77
CA ASN A 76 10.45 -10.06 -27.42
C ASN A 76 10.45 -11.34 -26.56
N PRO A 77 10.63 -12.53 -27.19
CA PRO A 77 10.68 -13.81 -26.49
C PRO A 77 11.81 -13.94 -25.46
N CYS A 78 12.82 -13.07 -25.52
CA CYS A 78 13.93 -13.06 -24.55
C CYS A 78 13.60 -12.27 -23.28
N ALA A 79 12.51 -11.50 -23.22
CA ALA A 79 12.13 -10.68 -22.07
C ALA A 79 11.44 -11.52 -20.97
N ARG A 80 12.22 -12.33 -20.25
CA ARG A 80 11.68 -13.29 -19.26
C ARG A 80 10.94 -12.58 -18.12
N TYR A 81 9.75 -13.09 -17.81
CA TYR A 81 8.96 -12.59 -16.69
C TYR A 81 9.44 -13.16 -15.36
N ILE A 82 9.65 -12.27 -14.40
CA ILE A 82 9.96 -12.58 -13.01
C ILE A 82 8.83 -12.05 -12.15
N HIS A 83 8.14 -12.96 -11.46
CA HIS A 83 7.13 -12.55 -10.49
C HIS A 83 7.84 -11.89 -9.30
N TYR A 84 7.38 -10.69 -8.92
CA TYR A 84 7.96 -9.95 -7.80
C TYR A 84 7.95 -10.78 -6.51
N PHE A 85 9.14 -11.24 -6.10
CA PHE A 85 9.30 -12.19 -5.00
C PHE A 85 8.79 -11.65 -3.66
N ALA A 86 8.95 -10.34 -3.44
CA ALA A 86 8.37 -9.69 -2.30
C ALA A 86 6.87 -10.03 -2.25
N HIS A 87 6.08 -9.62 -3.26
CA HIS A 87 4.64 -9.84 -3.28
C HIS A 87 4.25 -11.31 -3.02
N GLN A 88 5.01 -12.27 -3.55
CA GLN A 88 4.83 -13.69 -3.22
C GLN A 88 5.00 -14.00 -1.74
N LEU A 89 6.10 -13.54 -1.13
CA LEU A 89 6.33 -13.70 0.31
C LEU A 89 5.21 -13.09 1.15
N GLN A 90 4.72 -11.88 0.83
CA GLN A 90 3.60 -11.27 1.54
C GLN A 90 2.34 -12.12 1.44
N LEU A 91 2.00 -12.58 0.23
CA LEU A 91 0.83 -13.43 0.03
C LEU A 91 0.95 -14.72 0.84
N THR A 92 2.11 -15.38 0.83
CA THR A 92 2.37 -16.58 1.63
C THR A 92 2.23 -16.30 3.13
N ILE A 93 2.81 -15.21 3.64
CA ILE A 93 2.70 -14.85 5.05
C ILE A 93 1.24 -14.62 5.44
N VAL A 94 0.50 -13.81 4.67
CA VAL A 94 -0.93 -13.56 4.94
C VAL A 94 -1.72 -14.85 4.89
N SER A 95 -1.54 -15.68 3.86
CA SER A 95 -2.24 -16.95 3.73
C SER A 95 -1.98 -17.88 4.92
N ILE A 96 -0.73 -18.00 5.37
CA ILE A 96 -0.39 -18.84 6.54
C ILE A 96 -0.96 -18.24 7.83
N SER A 97 -0.91 -16.91 8.00
CA SER A 97 -1.50 -16.25 9.16
C SER A 97 -2.99 -16.50 9.27
N MET A 98 -3.72 -16.54 8.15
CA MET A 98 -5.17 -16.79 8.14
C MET A 98 -5.54 -18.25 8.43
N VAL A 99 -4.60 -19.20 8.33
CA VAL A 99 -4.84 -20.59 8.78
C VAL A 99 -4.79 -20.72 10.31
N ASN A 100 -4.06 -19.83 10.97
CA ASN A 100 -4.01 -19.78 12.42
C ASN A 100 -5.18 -18.95 12.96
N HIS A 101 -6.10 -19.59 13.67
CA HIS A 101 -7.30 -18.92 14.21
C HIS A 101 -6.97 -17.72 15.10
N PHE A 102 -5.96 -17.80 15.98
CA PHE A 102 -5.58 -16.67 16.83
C PHE A 102 -5.12 -15.45 16.02
N LEU A 103 -4.33 -15.67 14.96
CA LEU A 103 -3.88 -14.59 14.09
C LEU A 103 -5.02 -14.06 13.21
N SER A 104 -5.90 -14.95 12.73
CA SER A 104 -7.10 -14.56 11.99
C SER A 104 -7.99 -13.65 12.85
N ASP A 105 -8.35 -14.08 14.06
CA ASP A 105 -9.16 -13.31 15.00
C ASP A 105 -8.50 -11.96 15.31
N PHE A 106 -7.18 -11.95 15.55
CA PHE A 106 -6.42 -10.72 15.78
C PHE A 106 -6.58 -9.72 14.62
N PHE A 107 -6.40 -10.15 13.38
CA PHE A 107 -6.55 -9.26 12.22
C PHE A 107 -8.00 -8.88 11.94
N GLU A 108 -8.97 -9.71 12.32
CA GLU A 108 -10.39 -9.35 12.29
C GLU A 108 -10.70 -8.24 13.31
N PHE A 109 -10.21 -8.36 14.55
CA PHE A 109 -10.34 -7.30 15.55
C PHE A 109 -9.68 -5.99 15.10
N LEU A 110 -8.49 -6.05 14.52
CA LEU A 110 -7.84 -4.87 13.93
C LEU A 110 -8.72 -4.23 12.85
N SER A 111 -9.30 -5.04 11.97
CA SER A 111 -10.20 -4.58 10.92
C SER A 111 -11.47 -3.95 11.51
N MET A 112 -12.02 -4.50 12.59
CA MET A 112 -13.17 -3.95 13.30
C MET A 112 -12.86 -2.58 13.93
N ILE A 113 -11.73 -2.44 14.63
CA ILE A 113 -11.31 -1.18 15.26
C ILE A 113 -11.16 -0.09 14.19
N THR A 114 -10.40 -0.40 13.14
CA THR A 114 -10.13 0.53 12.05
C THR A 114 -11.40 0.90 11.28
N ASN A 115 -12.35 -0.02 11.10
CA ASN A 115 -13.66 0.27 10.53
C ASN A 115 -14.54 1.10 11.47
N MET A 116 -14.53 0.83 12.77
CA MET A 116 -15.29 1.63 13.72
C MET A 116 -14.84 3.09 13.66
N VAL A 117 -13.54 3.37 13.78
CA VAL A 117 -13.05 4.76 13.68
C VAL A 117 -13.25 5.33 12.28
N GLY A 118 -12.90 4.56 11.24
CA GLY A 118 -12.77 5.07 9.87
C GLY A 118 -14.05 5.05 9.00
N ALA A 119 -15.08 4.28 9.34
CA ALA A 119 -16.27 4.16 8.48
C ALA A 119 -17.22 5.37 8.57
N SER A 120 -17.14 6.17 9.63
CA SER A 120 -17.97 7.37 9.82
C SER A 120 -17.15 8.63 9.60
N CYS A 121 -17.63 9.55 8.75
CA CYS A 121 -16.98 10.85 8.57
C CYS A 121 -16.86 11.62 9.88
N LYS A 122 -17.93 11.62 10.70
CA LYS A 122 -17.93 12.26 12.03
C LYS A 122 -16.79 11.75 12.91
N ARG A 123 -16.61 10.42 12.98
CA ARG A 123 -15.56 9.82 13.82
C ARG A 123 -14.17 10.01 13.25
N LYS A 124 -14.03 10.08 11.92
CA LYS A 124 -12.77 10.45 11.28
C LYS A 124 -12.35 11.87 11.65
N ASP A 125 -13.29 12.81 11.65
CA ASP A 125 -13.00 14.21 11.97
C ASP A 125 -12.68 14.38 13.47
N GLU A 126 -13.45 13.70 14.33
CA GLU A 126 -13.16 13.62 15.77
C GLU A 126 -11.78 13.01 16.05
N PHE A 127 -11.44 11.90 15.39
CA PHE A 127 -10.13 11.27 15.50
C PHE A 127 -8.99 12.21 15.09
N ARG A 128 -9.17 12.98 14.01
CA ARG A 128 -8.19 13.97 13.56
C ARG A 128 -8.00 15.09 14.57
N GLN A 129 -9.09 15.60 15.13
CA GLN A 129 -9.05 16.65 16.14
C GLN A 129 -8.28 16.18 17.38
N ILE A 130 -8.59 14.99 17.89
CA ILE A 130 -7.89 14.41 19.05
C ILE A 130 -6.40 14.20 18.72
N GLN A 131 -6.07 13.78 17.50
CA GLN A 131 -4.69 13.65 17.06
C GLN A 131 -3.96 15.01 17.08
N GLU A 132 -4.60 16.06 16.56
CA GLU A 132 -4.06 17.42 16.53
C GLU A 132 -3.84 17.97 17.94
N GLU A 133 -4.83 17.85 18.83
CA GLU A 133 -4.74 18.32 20.22
C GLU A 133 -3.58 17.67 20.98
N LYS A 134 -3.41 16.34 20.87
CA LYS A 134 -2.28 15.63 21.49
C LYS A 134 -0.95 16.04 20.89
N LEU A 135 -0.91 16.31 19.59
CA LEU A 135 0.32 16.77 18.93
C LEU A 135 0.74 18.15 19.45
N VAL A 136 -0.21 19.06 19.62
CA VAL A 136 0.02 20.38 20.21
C VAL A 136 0.51 20.24 21.65
N GLU A 137 -0.12 19.38 22.45
CA GLU A 137 0.32 19.13 23.84
C GLU A 137 1.77 18.64 23.91
N MET A 138 2.17 17.70 23.04
CA MET A 138 3.54 17.18 22.98
C MET A 138 4.54 18.27 22.53
N LEU A 139 4.14 19.17 21.62
CA LEU A 139 4.95 20.32 21.22
C LEU A 139 5.15 21.31 22.36
N GLU A 140 4.07 21.64 23.10
CA GLU A 140 4.11 22.55 24.24
C GLU A 140 5.00 22.02 25.38
N LYS A 141 5.02 20.70 25.58
CA LYS A 141 5.90 20.02 26.54
C LYS A 141 7.35 19.89 26.06
N GLY A 142 7.63 20.20 24.79
CA GLY A 142 8.95 20.03 24.19
C GLY A 142 9.35 18.57 24.00
N GLU A 143 8.40 17.64 23.94
CA GLU A 143 8.65 16.21 23.72
C GLU A 143 8.96 15.89 22.25
N ILE A 144 8.48 16.74 21.34
CA ILE A 144 8.69 16.63 19.89
C ILE A 144 9.06 17.99 19.29
N GLU A 145 9.82 17.96 18.19
CA GLU A 145 10.24 19.16 17.47
C GLU A 145 9.37 19.41 16.24
N THR A 146 9.25 20.68 15.83
CA THR A 146 8.67 21.04 14.55
C THR A 146 9.66 20.84 13.42
N GLY A 147 9.25 20.23 12.31
CA GLY A 147 10.11 20.08 11.15
C GLY A 147 9.34 19.67 9.90
N ARG A 148 9.91 19.96 8.72
CA ARG A 148 9.28 19.60 7.45
C ARG A 148 9.21 18.07 7.32
N GLY A 149 7.98 17.54 7.27
CA GLY A 149 7.71 16.10 7.17
C GLY A 149 7.64 15.37 8.50
N LEU A 150 7.87 16.05 9.63
CA LEU A 150 7.61 15.50 10.96
C LEU A 150 6.14 15.68 11.32
N ASN A 151 5.64 14.82 12.22
CA ASN A 151 4.36 15.03 12.91
C ASN A 151 3.14 15.16 11.97
N GLN A 152 3.19 14.54 10.80
CA GLN A 152 2.10 14.61 9.82
C GLN A 152 0.85 13.88 10.32
N GLU A 153 -0.32 14.42 9.98
CA GLU A 153 -1.60 13.75 10.16
C GLU A 153 -1.53 12.34 9.57
N CYS A 154 -2.00 11.37 10.34
CA CYS A 154 -1.93 9.96 9.97
C CYS A 154 -3.28 9.30 10.22
N SER A 155 -3.78 8.57 9.22
CA SER A 155 -5.01 7.78 9.37
C SER A 155 -4.69 6.33 9.74
N LEU A 156 -5.61 5.67 10.43
CA LEU A 156 -5.53 4.22 10.59
C LEU A 156 -5.52 3.53 9.21
N ALA A 157 -4.67 2.52 9.05
CA ALA A 157 -4.56 1.73 7.82
C ALA A 157 -5.36 0.44 7.95
N GLN A 158 -6.07 0.06 6.89
CA GLN A 158 -6.76 -1.24 6.80
C GLN A 158 -5.77 -2.35 6.37
N PRO A 159 -5.80 -3.53 7.01
CA PRO A 159 -5.07 -4.68 6.51
C PRO A 159 -5.78 -5.17 5.24
N GLY A 160 -5.01 -5.43 4.18
CA GLY A 160 -5.53 -5.96 2.93
C GLY A 160 -4.50 -6.84 2.24
N ALA A 161 -4.93 -7.98 1.72
CA ALA A 161 -4.02 -8.94 1.08
C ALA A 161 -3.30 -8.38 -0.16
N THR A 162 -3.86 -7.36 -0.81
CA THR A 162 -3.41 -6.83 -2.10
C THR A 162 -2.34 -5.75 -2.01
N ARG A 163 -2.16 -5.11 -0.84
CA ARG A 163 -1.17 -4.04 -0.66
C ARG A 163 0.00 -4.52 0.17
N TRP A 164 1.21 -4.37 -0.37
CA TRP A 164 2.45 -4.75 0.30
C TRP A 164 2.55 -4.15 1.70
N GLY A 165 2.86 -4.99 2.70
CA GLY A 165 3.09 -4.53 4.07
C GLY A 165 1.88 -3.91 4.76
N SER A 166 0.65 -4.08 4.23
CA SER A 166 -0.54 -3.45 4.82
C SER A 166 -0.77 -3.90 6.26
N HIS A 167 -0.57 -5.18 6.56
CA HIS A 167 -0.82 -5.77 7.88
C HIS A 167 0.16 -5.18 8.91
N TYR A 168 1.44 -5.12 8.54
CA TYR A 168 2.45 -4.44 9.33
C TYR A 168 2.15 -2.96 9.51
N THR A 169 1.77 -2.27 8.43
CA THR A 169 1.39 -0.84 8.47
C THR A 169 0.19 -0.61 9.39
N THR A 170 -0.84 -1.46 9.34
CA THR A 170 -2.00 -1.40 10.23
C THR A 170 -1.59 -1.50 11.68
N ILE A 171 -0.75 -2.49 12.04
CA ILE A 171 -0.26 -2.68 13.41
C ILE A 171 0.52 -1.45 13.86
N LEU A 172 1.49 -1.00 13.06
CA LEU A 172 2.29 0.19 13.39
C LEU A 172 1.44 1.44 13.57
N ARG A 173 0.50 1.70 12.65
CA ARG A 173 -0.36 2.88 12.73
C ARG A 173 -1.30 2.81 13.92
N LEU A 174 -1.82 1.63 14.25
CA LEU A 174 -2.65 1.47 15.43
C LEU A 174 -1.85 1.67 16.72
N LEU A 175 -0.63 1.14 16.81
CA LEU A 175 0.26 1.36 17.96
C LEU A 175 0.59 2.85 18.14
N LEU A 176 0.93 3.54 17.04
CA LEU A 176 1.21 4.97 17.05
C LEU A 176 0.00 5.80 17.47
N LEU A 177 -1.20 5.43 17.00
CA LEU A 177 -2.44 6.18 17.18
C LEU A 177 -3.36 5.55 18.21
N TRP A 178 -2.81 4.76 19.13
CA TRP A 178 -3.61 4.00 20.09
C TRP A 178 -4.41 4.91 21.03
N SER A 179 -3.78 5.97 21.53
CA SER A 179 -4.45 6.91 22.43
C SER A 179 -5.64 7.63 21.76
N PRO A 180 -5.50 8.27 20.58
CA PRO A 180 -6.65 8.80 19.84
C PRO A 180 -7.72 7.76 19.50
N THR A 181 -7.30 6.53 19.17
CA THR A 181 -8.24 5.44 18.85
C THR A 181 -9.12 5.09 20.05
N LEU A 182 -8.53 4.97 21.23
CA LEU A 182 -9.26 4.67 22.46
C LEU A 182 -10.26 5.76 22.82
N GLU A 183 -9.89 7.02 22.64
CA GLU A 183 -10.74 8.17 22.98
C GLU A 183 -12.01 8.22 22.13
N VAL A 184 -11.87 8.07 20.80
CA VAL A 184 -13.01 7.97 19.87
C VAL A 184 -13.90 6.77 20.17
N LEU A 185 -13.32 5.63 20.56
CA LEU A 185 -14.09 4.44 20.94
C LEU A 185 -14.79 4.62 22.30
N GLY A 186 -14.18 5.35 23.23
CA GLY A 186 -14.71 5.64 24.56
C GLY A 186 -15.91 6.58 24.52
N HIS A 187 -15.89 7.63 23.68
CA HIS A 187 -17.03 8.54 23.51
C HIS A 187 -18.31 7.81 23.08
N ARG A 188 -18.19 6.70 22.36
CA ARG A 188 -19.34 5.86 21.99
C ARG A 188 -20.03 5.20 23.19
N GLN A 189 -19.26 4.76 24.19
CA GLN A 189 -19.85 4.15 25.39
C GLN A 189 -20.66 5.19 26.18
N ASN A 190 -20.18 6.43 26.24
CA ASN A 190 -20.87 7.51 26.94
C ASN A 190 -22.09 8.02 26.16
N SER A 191 -22.02 8.12 24.83
CA SER A 191 -23.16 8.56 24.01
C SER A 191 -24.29 7.53 23.88
N ASN A 192 -24.03 6.25 24.15
CA ASN A 192 -25.05 5.20 24.18
C ASN A 192 -25.70 5.04 25.57
N GLY A 193 -25.22 5.74 26.60
CA GLY A 193 -25.79 5.75 27.95
C GLY A 193 -26.95 6.73 28.12
N ASP A 194 -27.09 7.70 27.21
CA ASP A 194 -28.12 8.74 27.27
C ASP A 194 -29.21 8.50 26.22
N GLY A 195 -30.17 7.64 26.55
CA GLY A 195 -31.52 7.69 25.99
C GLY A 195 -31.82 6.71 24.85
N GLN A 196 -32.33 5.53 25.23
CA GLN A 196 -33.60 5.02 24.72
C GLN A 196 -34.09 3.88 25.63
N SER A 197 -34.78 4.27 26.71
CA SER A 197 -35.79 3.41 27.33
C SER A 197 -36.99 3.34 26.38
N PHE A 198 -37.11 2.26 25.62
CA PHE A 198 -38.39 1.91 25.02
C PHE A 198 -39.25 1.25 26.10
N GLN A 199 -40.24 2.00 26.59
CA GLN A 199 -41.52 1.41 26.99
C GLN A 199 -42.27 0.94 25.75
#